data_AF-A0A8U0Q898-F1
#
_entry.id   AF-A0A8U0Q898-F1
#
_cell.length_a   1.000
_cell.length_b   1.000
_cell.length_c   1.000
_cell.angle_alpha   90.00
_cell.angle_beta   90.00
_cell.angle_gamma   90.00
#
_symmetry.space_group_name_H-M   'P 1'
#
loop_
_entity.id
_entity.type
_entity.pdbx_description
1 polymer ?
#
loop_
_entity_poly.entity_id
_entity_poly.type
_entity_poly.pdbx_seq_one_letter_code
_entity_poly.pdbx_strand_id
1 'polypeptide(L)'
;MEEAGLSSRGERTERSPSTGDYNLKINMEDFDGNQRFAKYKNMKVDDEKNQYKLHLGEYTGNAGDALPEAHPSPSGQWNSLGAGQQGVKFSTYDHPNKDDEKCIRHDMSGWWFSKCESGNLNGHYYNGSYQAVMDDGVVWYTWHGWWYSIKSVVMMIRASDVHPAGSN
;
A
#
# COMPACT_ATOMS: atom_id res chain seq x y z
N MET A 1 -22.08 -13.91 -5.22
CA MET A 1 -22.79 -12.93 -4.39
C MET A 1 -23.65 -13.73 -3.44
N GLU A 2 -23.36 -13.71 -2.14
CA GLU A 2 -24.32 -14.24 -1.17
C GLU A 2 -24.22 -13.47 0.15
N GLU A 3 -25.40 -13.07 0.62
CA GLU A 3 -25.71 -12.37 1.87
C GLU A 3 -25.75 -13.38 3.04
N ALA A 4 -25.16 -13.03 4.19
CA ALA A 4 -25.16 -13.90 5.36
C ALA A 4 -26.31 -13.55 6.32
N GLY A 5 -27.38 -14.36 6.28
CA GLY A 5 -28.38 -14.45 7.35
C GLY A 5 -27.92 -15.41 8.45
N LEU A 6 -27.94 -14.95 9.71
CA LEU A 6 -27.61 -15.75 10.89
C LEU A 6 -28.81 -16.64 11.29
N SER A 7 -28.64 -17.97 11.21
CA SER A 7 -29.46 -18.94 11.92
C SER A 7 -28.55 -19.85 12.76
N SER A 8 -29.01 -20.10 13.99
CA SER A 8 -28.25 -20.73 15.07
C SER A 8 -28.26 -22.27 15.02
N ARG A 9 -27.21 -22.83 15.62
CA ARG A 9 -26.98 -24.24 16.06
C ARG A 9 -26.43 -25.22 15.03
N GLY A 10 -25.28 -25.79 15.42
CA GLY A 10 -24.62 -26.94 14.81
C GLY A 10 -23.11 -26.75 14.92
N GLU A 11 -22.45 -27.60 15.71
CA GLU A 11 -20.98 -27.67 15.80
C GLU A 11 -20.38 -27.73 14.38
N ARG A 12 -19.88 -26.58 13.90
CA ARG A 12 -18.84 -26.55 12.88
C ARG A 12 -17.56 -26.38 13.65
N THR A 13 -16.65 -27.33 13.46
CA THR A 13 -15.22 -27.11 13.66
C THR A 13 -14.89 -25.71 13.15
N GLU A 14 -14.65 -24.79 14.08
CA GLU A 14 -14.08 -23.49 13.76
C GLU A 14 -12.68 -23.79 13.22
N ARG A 15 -12.59 -23.97 11.91
CA ARG A 15 -11.35 -23.74 11.20
C ARG A 15 -11.06 -22.27 11.46
N SER A 16 -10.23 -22.02 12.47
CA SER A 16 -9.58 -20.74 12.67
C SER A 16 -9.09 -20.31 11.28
N PRO A 17 -9.47 -19.13 10.78
CA PRO A 17 -9.01 -18.71 9.46
C PRO A 17 -7.50 -18.74 9.55
N SER A 18 -6.87 -19.66 8.80
CA SER A 18 -5.46 -19.52 8.49
C SER A 18 -5.33 -18.08 8.02
N THR A 19 -4.57 -17.26 8.72
CA THR A 19 -4.17 -15.92 8.27
C THR A 19 -3.56 -16.11 6.90
N GLY A 20 -4.39 -16.01 5.87
CA GLY A 20 -4.00 -16.29 4.51
C GLY A 20 -3.03 -15.21 4.10
N ASP A 21 -1.91 -15.60 3.50
CA ASP A 21 -1.06 -14.62 2.85
C ASP A 21 -1.90 -13.93 1.76
N TYR A 22 -1.95 -12.60 1.75
CA TYR A 22 -2.63 -11.84 0.71
C TYR A 22 -1.60 -11.18 -0.21
N ASN A 23 -1.98 -10.92 -1.45
CA ASN A 23 -1.17 -10.13 -2.38
C ASN A 23 -1.93 -8.85 -2.73
N LEU A 24 -1.19 -7.74 -2.78
CA LEU A 24 -1.69 -6.45 -3.26
C LEU A 24 -1.31 -6.28 -4.72
N LYS A 25 -2.26 -5.82 -5.54
CA LYS A 25 -2.00 -5.30 -6.89
C LYS A 25 -2.57 -3.90 -7.00
N ILE A 26 -1.75 -2.98 -7.47
CA ILE A 26 -2.12 -1.60 -7.77
C ILE A 26 -2.01 -1.43 -9.27
N ASN A 27 -3.13 -1.17 -9.94
CA ASN A 27 -3.15 -0.74 -11.34
C ASN A 27 -3.26 0.79 -11.39
N MET A 28 -2.51 1.42 -12.29
CA MET A 28 -2.50 2.87 -12.48
C MET A 28 -2.56 3.21 -13.96
N GLU A 29 -3.25 4.31 -14.29
CA GLU A 29 -3.32 4.88 -15.63
C GLU A 29 -3.03 6.38 -15.57
N ASP A 30 -2.26 6.90 -16.53
CA ASP A 30 -2.00 8.33 -16.69
C ASP A 30 -2.95 8.98 -17.72
N PHE A 31 -2.83 10.29 -17.90
CA PHE A 31 -3.71 11.02 -18.83
C PHE A 31 -3.42 10.77 -20.31
N ASP A 32 -2.27 10.20 -20.63
CA ASP A 32 -1.90 9.78 -21.99
C ASP A 32 -2.37 8.34 -22.30
N GLY A 33 -3.02 7.68 -21.33
CA GLY A 33 -3.54 6.32 -21.46
C GLY A 33 -2.48 5.23 -21.24
N ASN A 34 -1.28 5.58 -20.77
CA ASN A 34 -0.29 4.59 -20.38
C ASN A 34 -0.71 3.92 -19.08
N GLN A 35 -0.51 2.60 -19.00
CA GLN A 35 -0.87 1.81 -17.83
C GLN A 35 0.36 1.17 -17.20
N ARG A 36 0.44 1.25 -15.88
CA ARG A 36 1.47 0.58 -15.07
C ARG A 36 0.85 -0.14 -13.89
N PHE A 37 1.61 -1.06 -13.31
CA PHE A 37 1.20 -1.75 -12.12
C PHE A 37 2.36 -1.99 -11.15
N ALA A 38 2.00 -2.05 -9.87
CA ALA A 38 2.82 -2.52 -8.77
C ALA A 38 2.11 -3.73 -8.13
N LYS A 39 2.87 -4.78 -7.80
CA LYS A 39 2.38 -5.96 -7.08
C LYS A 39 3.29 -6.20 -5.89
N TYR A 40 2.68 -6.53 -4.76
CA TYR A 40 3.38 -6.89 -3.54
C TYR A 40 2.85 -8.21 -3.02
N LYS A 41 3.75 -9.12 -2.69
CA LYS A 41 3.39 -10.37 -2.00
C LYS A 41 3.14 -10.13 -0.51
N ASN A 42 2.53 -11.10 0.16
CA ASN A 42 2.43 -11.18 1.62
C ASN A 42 2.00 -9.87 2.32
N MET A 43 1.02 -9.19 1.73
CA MET A 43 0.41 -8.00 2.28
C MET A 43 -0.24 -8.35 3.62
N LYS A 44 0.05 -7.54 4.63
CA LYS A 44 -0.61 -7.56 5.93
C LYS A 44 -0.82 -6.13 6.42
N VAL A 45 -1.95 -5.90 7.06
CA VAL A 45 -2.24 -4.66 7.78
C VAL A 45 -2.46 -5.04 9.24
N ASP A 46 -1.72 -4.41 10.15
CA ASP A 46 -1.90 -4.63 11.59
C ASP A 46 -3.21 -3.97 12.08
N ASP A 47 -3.54 -4.18 13.36
CA ASP A 47 -4.72 -3.58 13.98
C ASP A 47 -4.53 -2.08 14.30
N GLU A 48 -5.61 -1.45 14.80
CA GLU A 48 -5.64 -0.05 15.20
C GLU A 48 -4.61 0.27 16.30
N LYS A 49 -4.40 -0.65 17.25
CA LYS A 49 -3.41 -0.49 18.33
C LYS A 49 -1.99 -0.33 17.77
N ASN A 50 -1.73 -0.95 16.62
CA ASN A 50 -0.48 -0.84 15.87
C ASN A 50 -0.56 0.16 14.70
N GLN A 51 -1.58 1.03 14.69
CA GLN A 51 -1.78 2.11 13.72
C GLN A 51 -1.91 1.62 12.28
N TYR A 52 -2.62 0.50 12.10
CA TYR A 52 -2.87 -0.10 10.78
C TYR A 52 -1.59 -0.25 9.95
N LYS A 53 -0.48 -0.63 10.59
CA LYS A 53 0.82 -0.70 9.93
C LYS A 53 0.76 -1.65 8.73
N LEU A 54 1.15 -1.16 7.56
CA LEU A 54 1.25 -1.91 6.33
C LEU A 54 2.59 -2.65 6.29
N HIS A 55 2.51 -3.95 6.06
CA HIS A 55 3.62 -4.82 5.72
C HIS A 55 3.39 -5.36 4.33
N LEU A 56 4.43 -5.29 3.50
CA LEU A 56 4.48 -5.83 2.16
C LEU A 56 5.65 -6.81 2.11
N GLY A 57 5.58 -7.74 1.16
CA GLY A 57 6.66 -8.61 0.75
C GLY A 57 7.22 -8.18 -0.60
N GLU A 58 7.78 -9.15 -1.33
CA GLU A 58 8.45 -8.95 -2.61
C GLU A 58 7.63 -8.09 -3.59
N TYR A 59 8.25 -7.01 -4.06
CA TYR A 59 7.72 -6.17 -5.13
C TYR A 59 7.97 -6.79 -6.51
N THR A 60 6.96 -6.76 -7.37
CA THR A 60 7.09 -6.97 -8.82
C THR A 60 6.22 -5.96 -9.56
N GLY A 61 6.65 -5.49 -10.73
CA GLY A 61 5.85 -4.56 -11.51
C GLY A 61 6.70 -3.68 -12.41
N ASN A 62 6.01 -2.89 -13.22
CA ASN A 62 6.64 -1.93 -14.12
C ASN A 62 6.46 -0.48 -13.66
N ALA A 63 5.75 -0.21 -12.56
CA ALA A 63 5.55 1.15 -12.05
C ALA A 63 6.75 1.73 -11.29
N GLY A 64 7.72 0.89 -10.93
CA GLY A 64 8.70 1.24 -9.90
C GLY A 64 8.09 1.08 -8.50
N ASP A 65 8.94 0.87 -7.51
CA ASP A 65 8.50 0.64 -6.14
C ASP A 65 8.49 1.94 -5.32
N ALA A 66 7.29 2.45 -5.06
CA ALA A 66 7.06 3.67 -4.29
C ALA A 66 6.58 3.40 -2.86
N LEU A 67 6.70 2.15 -2.35
CA LEU A 67 6.47 1.80 -0.95
C LEU A 67 7.67 1.01 -0.37
N PRO A 68 8.92 1.49 -0.54
CA PRO A 68 10.11 0.69 -0.24
C PRO A 68 10.30 0.37 1.25
N GLU A 69 9.74 1.17 2.17
CA GLU A 69 9.84 0.92 3.61
C GLU A 69 8.78 -0.07 4.13
N ALA A 70 7.80 -0.41 3.28
CA ALA A 70 6.77 -1.37 3.66
C ALA A 70 7.25 -2.82 3.56
N HIS A 71 8.41 -3.11 2.92
CA HIS A 71 8.94 -4.46 2.77
C HIS A 71 10.48 -4.56 2.91
N PRO A 72 11.03 -5.76 3.15
CA PRO A 72 12.47 -5.96 3.27
C PRO A 72 13.19 -5.82 1.91
N SER A 73 14.29 -5.04 1.87
CA SER A 73 15.12 -4.93 0.66
C SER A 73 15.82 -6.26 0.30
N PRO A 74 15.69 -6.78 -0.95
CA PRO A 74 16.27 -8.07 -1.35
C PRO A 74 17.79 -8.17 -1.35
N SER A 75 18.51 -7.04 -1.41
CA SER A 75 19.95 -7.03 -1.69
C SER A 75 20.84 -6.67 -0.50
N GLY A 76 20.26 -6.38 0.68
CA GLY A 76 21.03 -5.82 1.80
C GLY A 76 21.73 -4.49 1.48
N GLN A 77 21.56 -3.94 0.27
CA GLN A 77 21.98 -2.60 -0.06
C GLN A 77 21.02 -1.66 0.63
N TRP A 78 21.52 -1.11 1.74
CA TRP A 78 21.10 0.15 2.29
C TRP A 78 21.19 1.18 1.17
N ASN A 79 20.11 1.36 0.40
CA ASN A 79 19.95 2.61 -0.31
C ASN A 79 20.10 3.71 0.77
N SER A 80 20.69 4.85 0.41
CA SER A 80 20.97 5.95 1.35
C SER A 80 19.69 6.59 1.95
N LEU A 81 18.57 5.87 1.89
CA LEU A 81 17.23 6.15 2.33
C LEU A 81 16.80 5.19 3.47
N GLY A 82 17.70 4.72 4.35
CA GLY A 82 17.42 3.80 5.47
C GLY A 82 16.13 4.03 6.26
N ALA A 83 15.51 3.08 6.93
CA ALA A 83 16.05 1.99 7.75
C ALA A 83 15.11 0.77 7.62
N GLY A 84 15.53 -0.48 7.87
CA GLY A 84 15.54 -1.06 9.22
C GLY A 84 14.16 -1.27 9.87
N GLN A 85 13.08 -0.68 9.34
CA GLN A 85 11.73 -0.79 9.86
C GLN A 85 10.92 -1.75 8.97
N GLN A 86 10.32 -2.74 9.62
CA GLN A 86 9.39 -3.67 8.99
C GLN A 86 8.01 -2.99 8.99
N GLY A 87 7.66 -2.35 7.89
CA GLY A 87 6.34 -1.80 7.65
C GLY A 87 6.18 -0.30 7.99
N VAL A 88 5.15 0.30 7.37
CA VAL A 88 4.86 1.73 7.45
C VAL A 88 3.52 1.93 8.17
N LYS A 89 3.45 2.84 9.13
CA LYS A 89 2.21 3.12 9.87
C LYS A 89 1.26 3.95 9.03
N PHE A 90 -0.04 3.70 9.17
CA PHE A 90 -1.03 4.60 8.59
C PHE A 90 -1.02 5.93 9.36
N SER A 91 -1.20 7.03 8.67
CA SER A 91 -1.30 8.35 9.27
C SER A 91 -2.31 9.22 8.54
N THR A 92 -2.86 10.18 9.27
CA THR A 92 -3.78 11.22 8.78
C THR A 92 -3.28 12.57 9.29
N TYR A 93 -3.83 13.68 8.77
CA TYR A 93 -3.44 15.02 9.19
C TYR A 93 -3.58 15.28 10.71
N ASP A 94 -4.57 14.65 11.36
CA ASP A 94 -4.88 14.79 12.78
C ASP A 94 -4.23 13.70 13.66
N HIS A 95 -3.72 12.63 13.05
CA HIS A 95 -3.00 11.55 13.72
C HIS A 95 -1.67 11.22 12.98
N PRO A 96 -0.71 12.17 12.92
CA PRO A 96 0.55 11.93 12.23
C PRO A 96 1.44 10.96 13.00
N ASN A 97 2.19 10.12 12.28
CA ASN A 97 3.34 9.45 12.86
C ASN A 97 4.45 10.49 13.15
N LYS A 98 5.04 10.44 14.35
CA LYS A 98 6.02 11.44 14.82
C LYS A 98 7.28 11.50 13.95
N ASP A 99 7.61 10.41 13.29
CA ASP A 99 8.81 10.29 12.47
C ASP A 99 8.69 11.06 11.14
N ASP A 100 7.47 11.38 10.67
CA ASP A 100 7.24 12.03 9.36
C ASP A 100 6.14 13.12 9.39
N GLU A 101 5.92 13.71 10.57
CA GLU A 101 4.81 14.64 10.84
C GLU A 101 4.72 15.83 9.88
N LYS A 102 5.85 16.32 9.37
CA LYS A 102 5.88 17.48 8.47
C LYS A 102 5.24 17.18 7.12
N CYS A 103 5.50 15.99 6.57
CA CYS A 103 5.05 15.62 5.23
C CYS A 103 3.57 15.23 5.26
N ILE A 104 3.17 14.43 6.25
CA ILE A 104 1.77 14.03 6.49
C ILE A 104 0.80 15.23 6.57
N ARG A 105 1.24 16.34 7.19
CA ARG A 105 0.39 17.53 7.34
C ARG A 105 0.16 18.28 6.03
N HIS A 106 1.01 18.09 5.02
CA HIS A 106 0.89 18.76 3.73
C HIS A 106 -0.04 18.01 2.77
N ASP A 107 -0.05 16.67 2.81
CA ASP A 107 -0.87 15.82 1.94
C ASP A 107 -2.38 15.84 2.19
N MET A 108 -2.80 16.33 3.35
CA MET A 108 -4.20 16.33 3.84
C MET A 108 -4.99 15.03 3.57
N SER A 109 -4.33 13.88 3.55
CA SER A 109 -4.92 12.58 3.22
C SER A 109 -4.50 11.50 4.21
N GLY A 110 -5.17 10.34 4.15
CA GLY A 110 -4.83 9.18 4.94
C GLY A 110 -4.01 8.19 4.13
N TRP A 111 -2.77 7.92 4.53
CA TRP A 111 -1.90 7.01 3.79
C TRP A 111 -0.82 6.36 4.66
N TRP A 112 -0.16 5.35 4.11
CA TRP A 112 1.09 4.80 4.62
C TRP A 112 2.26 5.61 4.07
N PHE A 113 2.42 6.83 4.56
CA PHE A 113 3.46 7.76 4.11
C PHE A 113 4.84 7.19 4.41
N SER A 114 5.58 6.85 3.35
CA SER A 114 6.98 6.39 3.41
C SER A 114 7.87 7.52 2.90
N LYS A 115 8.72 8.03 3.80
CA LYS A 115 9.66 9.15 3.60
C LYS A 115 9.15 10.27 2.70
N CYS A 116 8.28 11.12 3.24
CA CYS A 116 7.74 12.27 2.53
C CYS A 116 7.29 11.93 1.10
N GLU A 117 6.42 10.92 1.02
CA GLU A 117 5.63 10.60 -0.18
C GLU A 117 6.43 10.03 -1.36
N SER A 118 7.08 8.88 -1.16
CA SER A 118 7.41 8.03 -2.31
C SER A 118 6.15 7.59 -3.11
N GLY A 119 4.98 7.55 -2.48
CA GLY A 119 3.69 7.53 -3.17
C GLY A 119 2.55 7.91 -2.24
N ASN A 120 1.49 8.50 -2.81
CA ASN A 120 0.24 8.84 -2.13
C ASN A 120 -0.93 8.64 -3.09
N LEU A 121 -1.63 7.51 -3.01
CA LEU A 121 -2.75 7.23 -3.92
C LEU A 121 -4.09 7.78 -3.43
N ASN A 122 -4.10 8.41 -2.25
CA ASN A 122 -5.27 9.03 -1.63
C ASN A 122 -5.18 10.58 -1.62
N GLY A 123 -4.19 11.15 -2.32
CA GLY A 123 -3.99 12.59 -2.40
C GLY A 123 -5.06 13.34 -3.20
N HIS A 124 -4.89 14.65 -3.30
CA HIS A 124 -5.71 15.54 -4.10
C HIS A 124 -5.65 15.17 -5.58
N TYR A 125 -6.82 15.08 -6.21
CA TYR A 125 -6.91 14.72 -7.62
C TYR A 125 -6.66 15.93 -8.52
N TYR A 126 -5.47 16.01 -9.12
CA TYR A 126 -5.20 16.93 -10.21
C TYR A 126 -5.30 16.25 -11.59
N ASN A 127 -5.51 17.05 -12.63
CA ASN A 127 -5.61 16.57 -14.02
C ASN A 127 -4.21 16.47 -14.67
N GLY A 128 -3.40 15.54 -14.19
CA GLY A 128 -2.04 15.29 -14.67
C GLY A 128 -1.01 16.16 -13.97
N SER A 129 -0.13 16.81 -14.73
CA SER A 129 0.84 17.75 -14.19
C SER A 129 0.16 18.90 -13.47
N TYR A 130 0.64 19.25 -12.28
CA TYR A 130 0.04 20.30 -11.46
C TYR A 130 1.09 21.22 -10.83
N GLN A 131 0.62 22.40 -10.43
CA GLN A 131 1.38 23.36 -9.64
C GLN A 131 0.54 23.69 -8.40
N ALA A 132 1.09 23.38 -7.24
CA ALA A 132 0.46 23.64 -5.95
C ALA A 132 1.53 24.08 -4.95
N VAL A 133 1.09 24.54 -3.78
CA VAL A 133 2.02 24.92 -2.70
C VAL A 133 2.74 23.68 -2.16
N MET A 134 2.05 22.54 -2.16
CA MET A 134 2.54 21.25 -1.69
C MET A 134 2.36 20.19 -2.77
N ASP A 135 3.10 19.10 -2.67
CA ASP A 135 3.07 17.91 -3.52
C ASP A 135 1.95 16.93 -3.14
N ASP A 136 0.77 17.45 -2.84
CA ASP A 136 -0.37 16.71 -2.25
C ASP A 136 -1.21 15.89 -3.23
N GLY A 137 -0.66 15.49 -4.38
CA GLY A 137 -1.40 14.87 -5.48
C GLY A 137 -1.63 13.37 -5.32
N VAL A 138 -2.42 12.78 -6.23
CA VAL A 138 -2.47 11.30 -6.39
C VAL A 138 -1.17 10.84 -7.08
N VAL A 139 -0.14 10.51 -6.30
CA VAL A 139 1.24 10.40 -6.78
C VAL A 139 1.80 8.97 -6.67
N TRP A 140 2.58 8.57 -7.68
CA TRP A 140 3.48 7.42 -7.65
C TRP A 140 4.87 7.86 -8.14
N TYR A 141 5.75 8.25 -7.20
CA TYR A 141 6.99 8.99 -7.49
C TYR A 141 7.89 8.29 -8.51
N THR A 142 8.03 6.97 -8.38
CA THR A 142 8.92 6.18 -9.24
C THR A 142 8.47 6.10 -10.70
N TRP A 143 7.27 6.57 -11.02
CA TRP A 143 6.79 6.69 -12.40
C TRP A 143 6.81 8.14 -12.91
N HIS A 144 6.09 9.06 -12.28
CA HIS A 144 5.89 10.43 -12.79
C HIS A 144 6.48 11.54 -11.90
N GLY A 145 7.16 11.19 -10.81
CA GLY A 145 7.63 12.15 -9.80
C GLY A 145 6.49 12.72 -8.97
N TRP A 146 6.78 13.77 -8.20
CA TRP A 146 5.82 14.37 -7.26
C TRP A 146 4.76 15.27 -7.92
N TRP A 147 5.08 15.96 -9.01
CA TRP A 147 4.21 17.01 -9.56
C TRP A 147 3.28 16.53 -10.69
N TYR A 148 2.82 15.29 -10.60
CA TYR A 148 1.88 14.69 -11.55
C TYR A 148 0.88 13.79 -10.81
N SER A 149 -0.40 14.10 -10.95
CA SER A 149 -1.47 13.24 -10.45
C SER A 149 -1.82 12.14 -11.46
N ILE A 150 -1.84 10.90 -10.98
CA ILE A 150 -2.28 9.72 -11.72
C ILE A 150 -3.79 9.83 -11.99
N LYS A 151 -4.21 9.57 -13.23
CA LYS A 151 -5.60 9.69 -13.67
C LYS A 151 -6.53 8.70 -12.98
N SER A 152 -6.10 7.46 -12.83
CA SER A 152 -6.88 6.44 -12.12
C SER A 152 -6.01 5.42 -11.42
N VAL A 153 -6.49 4.95 -10.28
CA VAL A 153 -5.83 3.97 -9.42
C VAL A 153 -6.85 2.91 -9.02
N VAL A 154 -6.47 1.65 -9.09
CA VAL A 154 -7.27 0.54 -8.55
C VAL A 154 -6.37 -0.36 -7.70
N MET A 155 -6.62 -0.38 -6.39
CA MET A 155 -5.97 -1.29 -5.45
C MET A 155 -6.84 -2.54 -5.26
N MET A 156 -6.26 -3.71 -5.45
CA MET A 156 -6.93 -5.01 -5.36
C MET A 156 -6.15 -5.94 -4.45
N ILE A 157 -6.86 -6.68 -3.62
CA ILE A 157 -6.29 -7.68 -2.73
C ILE A 157 -6.80 -9.06 -3.17
N ARG A 158 -5.89 -10.04 -3.21
CA ARG A 158 -6.25 -11.45 -3.47
C ARG A 158 -5.54 -12.36 -2.47
N ALA A 159 -6.16 -13.47 -2.10
CA ALA A 159 -5.45 -14.53 -1.38
C ALA A 159 -4.28 -15.04 -2.23
N SER A 160 -3.16 -15.35 -1.58
CA SER A 160 -2.06 -16.10 -2.16
C SER A 160 -2.49 -17.55 -2.35
N ASP A 161 -2.04 -18.14 -3.46
CA ASP A 161 -2.25 -19.55 -3.69
C ASP A 161 -1.51 -20.34 -2.60
N VAL A 162 -2.26 -20.86 -1.63
CA VAL A 162 -1.72 -21.78 -0.63
C VAL A 162 -1.50 -23.10 -1.37
N HIS A 163 -0.26 -23.40 -1.74
CA HIS A 163 0.09 -24.76 -2.13
C HIS A 163 -0.26 -25.69 -0.96
N PRO A 164 -1.13 -26.70 -1.14
CA PRO A 164 -1.34 -27.70 -0.11
C PRO A 164 0.01 -28.37 0.19
N ALA A 165 0.42 -28.33 1.46
CA ALA A 165 1.55 -29.14 1.91
C ALA A 165 1.19 -30.62 1.67
N GLY A 166 1.89 -31.26 0.74
CA GLY A 166 1.82 -32.70 0.52
C GLY A 166 1.28 -33.11 -0.85
N SER A 167 2.14 -33.11 -1.85
CA SER A 167 2.11 -34.17 -2.87
C SER A 167 3.32 -35.07 -2.61
N ASN A 168 3.03 -36.25 -2.04
CA ASN A 168 3.98 -37.37 -1.89
C ASN A 168 4.61 -37.75 -3.22
#